data_AF-A0AAD2PRM4-F1
#
_entry.id   AF-A0AAD2PRM4-F1
#
_cell.length_a   1.000
_cell.length_b   1.000
_cell.length_c   1.000
_cell.angle_alpha   90.00
_cell.angle_beta   90.00
_cell.angle_gamma   90.00
#
_symmetry.space_group_name_H-M   'P 1'
#
loop_
_entity.id
_entity.type
_entity.pdbx_description
1 polymer ?
#
loop_
_entity_poly.entity_id
_entity_poly.type
_entity_poly.pdbx_seq_one_letter_code
_entity_poly.pdbx_strand_id
1 'polypeptide(L)'
;MSGFAFSHQFSKRWLATPTPVKHAIIQELDDIVTLLYPDTDLDEYQFSVPNLHDKVEELLAIERDHQEKLQAQAHERELEEQRLEQERLAQQRLEQERLETERLEKERLEQQRLEQQHLEQIQLTQENEKERQAQEERLQRERQAQDDAAIALLEQERAIAKQAHLAKQANPPQPATQLSTGSIEGANHELDEQVQSTDTATSDVTIERHRSEMVYAIDHTDTADNTDNIAEPLADDPTVAVMTHETSVTEPLADIDNPSIATTPAIEQIKQDIVKQLQGYIDNYLLESMTLMNEDLNQWLKTEVEKQLTVRLSQSHQSH
;
A
#
# COMPACT_ATOMS: atom_id res chain seq x y z
N MET A 1 -10.71 -7.38 -67.98
CA MET A 1 -11.48 -7.85 -66.82
C MET A 1 -11.26 -6.84 -65.70
N SER A 2 -12.12 -5.83 -65.59
CA SER A 2 -12.10 -4.93 -64.42
C SER A 2 -12.41 -5.77 -63.19
N GLY A 3 -11.43 -5.93 -62.29
CA GLY A 3 -11.64 -6.63 -61.02
C GLY A 3 -12.73 -5.91 -60.24
N PHE A 4 -13.84 -6.59 -59.98
CA PHE A 4 -14.91 -6.05 -59.18
C PHE A 4 -14.43 -5.99 -57.72
N ALA A 5 -14.30 -4.79 -57.18
CA ALA A 5 -13.93 -4.56 -55.80
C ALA A 5 -15.11 -3.90 -55.08
N PHE A 6 -15.52 -4.47 -53.95
CA PHE A 6 -16.57 -3.88 -53.12
C PHE A 6 -16.11 -2.54 -52.54
N SER A 7 -17.06 -1.63 -52.28
CA SER A 7 -16.74 -0.35 -51.64
C SER A 7 -16.08 -0.58 -50.27
N HIS A 8 -15.15 0.31 -49.91
CA HIS A 8 -14.47 0.21 -48.60
C HIS A 8 -15.45 0.28 -47.42
N GLN A 9 -16.54 1.05 -47.57
CA GLN A 9 -17.61 1.13 -46.59
C GLN A 9 -18.41 -0.17 -46.49
N PHE A 10 -18.74 -0.79 -47.64
CA PHE A 10 -19.38 -2.10 -47.64
C PHE A 10 -18.51 -3.15 -46.95
N SER A 11 -17.21 -3.20 -47.27
CA SER A 11 -16.29 -4.17 -46.66
C SER A 11 -16.23 -4.03 -45.14
N LYS A 12 -16.13 -2.80 -44.62
CA LYS A 12 -16.16 -2.54 -43.18
C LYS A 12 -17.45 -3.01 -42.52
N ARG A 13 -18.59 -2.67 -43.11
CA ARG A 13 -19.90 -3.00 -42.57
C ARG A 13 -20.15 -4.50 -42.63
N TRP A 14 -19.82 -5.13 -43.76
CA TRP A 14 -19.84 -6.56 -43.93
C TRP A 14 -18.99 -7.25 -42.86
N LEU A 15 -17.76 -6.80 -42.61
CA LEU A 15 -16.92 -7.39 -41.55
C LEU A 15 -17.56 -7.27 -40.16
N ALA A 16 -18.19 -6.14 -39.86
CA ALA A 16 -18.87 -5.88 -38.58
C ALA A 16 -20.22 -6.61 -38.41
N THR A 17 -20.85 -7.08 -39.50
CA THR A 17 -22.13 -7.78 -39.44
C THR A 17 -22.02 -9.10 -38.66
N PRO A 18 -22.99 -9.44 -37.78
CA PRO A 18 -23.01 -10.71 -37.07
C PRO A 18 -22.97 -11.91 -38.02
N THR A 19 -22.24 -12.96 -37.63
CA THR A 19 -22.08 -14.19 -38.44
C THR A 19 -23.41 -14.83 -38.87
N PRO A 20 -24.44 -14.93 -38.01
CA PRO A 20 -25.73 -15.48 -38.42
C PRO A 20 -26.39 -14.69 -39.55
N VAL A 21 -26.30 -13.35 -39.49
CA VAL A 21 -26.86 -12.45 -40.50
C VAL A 21 -26.12 -12.60 -41.83
N LYS A 22 -24.78 -12.69 -41.79
CA LYS A 22 -23.97 -12.98 -42.99
C LYS A 22 -24.40 -14.29 -43.64
N HIS A 23 -24.62 -15.33 -42.83
CA HIS A 23 -25.01 -16.64 -43.32
C HIS A 23 -26.38 -16.60 -44.02
N ALA A 24 -27.36 -15.91 -43.44
CA ALA A 24 -28.67 -15.73 -44.07
C ALA A 24 -28.59 -14.99 -45.42
N ILE A 25 -27.78 -13.92 -45.49
CA ILE A 25 -27.58 -13.17 -46.74
C ILE A 25 -26.85 -14.03 -47.79
N ILE A 26 -25.82 -14.78 -47.40
CA ILE A 26 -25.10 -15.68 -48.31
C ILE A 26 -26.03 -16.78 -48.82
N GLN A 27 -26.88 -17.34 -47.96
CA GLN A 27 -27.83 -18.39 -48.34
C GLN A 27 -28.82 -17.89 -49.38
N GLU A 28 -29.38 -16.69 -49.19
CA GLU A 28 -30.26 -16.07 -50.19
C GLU A 28 -29.57 -15.81 -51.52
N LEU A 29 -28.29 -15.42 -51.50
CA LEU A 29 -27.51 -15.27 -52.73
C LEU A 29 -27.28 -16.62 -53.42
N ASP A 30 -27.04 -17.69 -52.66
CA ASP A 30 -26.87 -19.05 -53.19
C ASP A 30 -28.19 -19.59 -53.78
N ASP A 31 -29.31 -19.28 -53.13
CA ASP A 31 -30.66 -19.57 -53.61
C ASP A 31 -30.94 -18.84 -54.94
N ILE A 32 -30.63 -17.54 -55.02
CA ILE A 32 -30.74 -16.76 -56.28
C ILE A 32 -29.87 -17.37 -57.37
N VAL A 33 -28.62 -17.73 -57.07
CA VAL A 33 -27.74 -18.38 -58.05
C VAL A 33 -28.33 -19.71 -58.51
N THR A 34 -28.92 -20.47 -57.59
CA THR A 34 -29.57 -21.76 -57.89
C THR A 34 -30.78 -21.59 -58.80
N LEU A 35 -31.61 -20.57 -58.56
CA LEU A 35 -32.74 -20.21 -59.40
C LEU A 35 -32.33 -19.82 -60.83
N LEU A 36 -31.10 -19.32 -61.02
CA LEU A 36 -30.57 -18.93 -62.33
C LEU A 36 -29.98 -20.09 -63.14
N TYR A 37 -29.86 -21.30 -62.57
CA TYR A 37 -29.40 -22.47 -63.33
C TYR A 37 -30.47 -22.96 -64.33
N PRO A 38 -30.05 -23.47 -65.52
CA PRO A 38 -30.97 -23.87 -66.59
C PRO A 38 -31.79 -25.13 -66.26
N ASP A 39 -31.30 -25.95 -65.32
CA ASP A 39 -31.91 -27.23 -64.93
C ASP A 39 -32.84 -27.08 -63.71
N THR A 40 -33.01 -25.86 -63.18
CA THR A 40 -33.82 -25.61 -61.99
C THR A 40 -35.30 -25.60 -62.35
N ASP A 41 -36.07 -26.47 -61.69
CA ASP A 41 -37.52 -26.51 -61.82
C ASP A 41 -38.15 -25.34 -61.06
N LEU A 42 -38.62 -24.34 -61.81
CA LEU A 42 -39.19 -23.11 -61.26
C LEU A 42 -40.56 -23.30 -60.61
N ASP A 43 -41.29 -24.39 -60.94
CA ASP A 43 -42.64 -24.62 -60.43
C ASP A 43 -42.62 -25.17 -58.99
N GLU A 44 -41.57 -25.92 -58.62
CA GLU A 44 -41.37 -26.47 -57.28
C GLU A 44 -40.32 -25.72 -56.44
N TYR A 45 -39.60 -24.77 -57.04
CA TYR A 45 -38.52 -24.05 -56.36
C TYR A 45 -39.03 -23.15 -55.23
N GLN A 46 -38.39 -23.24 -54.06
CA GLN A 46 -38.64 -22.38 -52.92
C GLN A 46 -37.31 -21.89 -52.32
N PHE A 47 -37.25 -20.60 -51.97
CA PHE A 47 -36.13 -20.03 -51.22
C PHE A 47 -36.00 -20.69 -49.85
N SER A 48 -34.77 -20.92 -49.41
CA SER A 48 -34.45 -21.49 -48.10
C SER A 48 -34.94 -20.60 -46.97
N VAL A 49 -34.91 -19.28 -47.18
CA VAL A 49 -35.46 -18.29 -46.27
C VAL A 49 -36.67 -17.61 -46.95
N PRO A 50 -37.87 -17.66 -46.35
CA PRO A 50 -39.07 -17.10 -46.99
C PRO A 50 -39.06 -15.58 -47.08
N ASN A 51 -38.48 -14.91 -46.09
CA ASN A 51 -38.30 -13.46 -46.06
C ASN A 51 -36.97 -13.13 -45.37
N LEU A 52 -35.96 -12.79 -46.18
CA LEU A 52 -34.65 -12.40 -45.68
C LEU A 52 -34.72 -11.20 -44.74
N HIS A 53 -35.59 -10.23 -45.00
CA HIS A 53 -35.67 -9.01 -44.20
C HIS A 53 -36.10 -9.34 -42.77
N ASP A 54 -37.21 -10.06 -42.62
CA ASP A 54 -37.73 -10.49 -41.31
C ASP A 54 -36.71 -11.37 -40.59
N LYS A 55 -36.02 -12.25 -41.33
CA LYS A 55 -35.01 -13.14 -40.75
C LYS A 55 -33.79 -12.39 -40.25
N VAL A 56 -33.31 -11.40 -41.00
CA VAL A 56 -32.18 -10.55 -40.58
C VAL A 56 -32.56 -9.70 -39.38
N GLU A 57 -33.78 -9.17 -39.33
CA GLU A 57 -34.28 -8.42 -38.18
C GLU A 57 -34.33 -9.28 -36.91
N GLU A 58 -34.86 -10.51 -37.01
CA GLU A 58 -34.85 -11.49 -35.93
C GLU A 58 -33.44 -11.78 -35.42
N LEU A 59 -32.49 -12.04 -36.32
CA LEU A 59 -31.10 -12.35 -35.97
C LEU A 59 -30.38 -11.17 -35.32
N LEU A 60 -30.63 -9.94 -35.79
CA LEU A 60 -30.10 -8.73 -35.17
C LEU A 60 -30.71 -8.46 -33.80
N ALA A 61 -31.99 -8.77 -33.61
CA ALA A 61 -32.65 -8.69 -32.29
C ALA A 61 -32.02 -9.66 -31.30
N ILE A 62 -31.81 -10.93 -31.71
CA ILE A 62 -31.12 -11.93 -30.89
C ILE A 62 -29.71 -11.48 -30.50
N GLU A 63 -28.94 -10.93 -31.44
CA GLU A 63 -27.60 -10.41 -31.17
C GLU A 63 -27.64 -9.24 -30.19
N ARG A 64 -28.61 -8.32 -30.33
CA ARG A 64 -28.79 -7.19 -29.40
C ARG A 64 -29.08 -7.69 -27.99
N ASP A 65 -30.01 -8.61 -27.84
CA ASP A 65 -30.38 -9.19 -26.55
C ASP A 65 -29.18 -9.93 -25.92
N HIS A 66 -28.38 -10.61 -26.74
CA HIS A 66 -27.15 -11.25 -26.29
C HIS A 66 -26.13 -10.24 -25.77
N GLN A 67 -25.92 -9.14 -26.51
CA GLN A 67 -25.02 -8.05 -26.11
C GLN A 67 -25.50 -7.36 -24.83
N GLU A 68 -26.79 -7.08 -24.71
CA GLU A 68 -27.37 -6.50 -23.49
C GLU A 68 -27.15 -7.41 -22.29
N LYS A 69 -27.34 -8.73 -22.46
CA LYS A 69 -27.07 -9.70 -21.39
C LYS A 69 -25.60 -9.74 -20.98
N LEU A 70 -24.68 -9.65 -21.94
CA LEU A 70 -23.25 -9.60 -21.65
C LEU A 70 -22.88 -8.32 -20.89
N GLN A 71 -23.45 -7.17 -21.28
CA GLN A 71 -23.24 -5.90 -20.59
C GLN A 71 -23.83 -5.93 -19.16
N ALA A 72 -25.03 -6.47 -18.99
CA ALA A 72 -25.64 -6.64 -17.68
C ALA A 72 -24.79 -7.54 -16.78
N GLN A 73 -24.26 -8.65 -17.31
CA GLN A 73 -23.37 -9.53 -16.57
C GLN A 73 -22.04 -8.84 -16.20
N ALA A 74 -21.47 -8.04 -17.10
CA ALA A 74 -20.25 -7.29 -16.81
C ALA A 74 -20.47 -6.27 -15.68
N HIS A 75 -21.57 -5.52 -15.75
CA HIS A 75 -21.95 -4.56 -14.71
C HIS A 75 -22.23 -5.25 -13.36
N GLU A 76 -22.88 -6.41 -13.36
CA GLU A 76 -23.11 -7.19 -12.14
C GLU A 76 -21.78 -7.66 -11.50
N ARG A 77 -20.81 -8.11 -12.32
CA ARG A 77 -19.47 -8.46 -11.83
C ARG A 77 -18.73 -7.27 -11.25
N GLU A 78 -18.76 -6.11 -11.90
CA GLU A 78 -18.13 -4.89 -11.40
C GLU A 78 -18.71 -4.48 -10.03
N LEU A 79 -20.04 -4.57 -9.86
CA LEU A 79 -20.70 -4.33 -8.57
C LEU A 79 -20.29 -5.35 -7.50
N GLU A 80 -20.17 -6.63 -7.86
CA GLU A 80 -19.75 -7.68 -6.93
C GLU A 80 -18.29 -7.50 -6.49
N GLU A 81 -17.40 -7.17 -7.42
CA GLU A 81 -15.99 -6.83 -7.13
C GLU A 81 -15.90 -5.62 -6.19
N GLN A 82 -16.67 -4.56 -6.46
CA GLN A 82 -16.70 -3.38 -5.61
C GLN A 82 -17.19 -3.71 -4.19
N ARG A 83 -18.20 -4.57 -4.05
CA ARG A 83 -18.70 -5.02 -2.73
C ARG A 83 -17.63 -5.82 -1.98
N LEU A 84 -16.95 -6.74 -2.66
CA LEU A 84 -15.89 -7.55 -2.06
C LEU A 84 -14.70 -6.69 -1.62
N GLU A 85 -14.34 -5.67 -2.41
CA GLU A 85 -13.29 -4.73 -2.06
C GLU A 85 -13.66 -3.89 -0.83
N GLN A 86 -14.90 -3.38 -0.76
CA GLN A 86 -15.40 -2.69 0.42
C GLN A 86 -15.40 -3.58 1.65
N GLU A 87 -15.81 -4.84 1.53
CA GLU A 87 -15.80 -5.80 2.63
C GLU A 87 -14.37 -6.07 3.13
N ARG A 88 -13.40 -6.26 2.22
CA ARG A 88 -11.98 -6.43 2.59
C ARG A 88 -11.44 -5.21 3.32
N LEU A 89 -11.74 -4.00 2.84
CA LEU A 89 -11.31 -2.78 3.51
C LEU A 89 -11.94 -2.63 4.91
N ALA A 90 -13.21 -2.99 5.05
CA ALA A 90 -13.89 -2.99 6.34
C ALA A 90 -13.29 -4.01 7.31
N GLN A 91 -13.00 -5.23 6.85
CA GLN A 91 -12.32 -6.25 7.65
C GLN A 91 -10.93 -5.79 8.09
N GLN A 92 -10.15 -5.20 7.17
CA GLN A 92 -8.82 -4.68 7.48
C GLN A 92 -8.86 -3.57 8.54
N ARG A 93 -9.83 -2.64 8.45
CA ARG A 93 -10.01 -1.59 9.46
C ARG A 93 -10.38 -2.16 10.83
N LEU A 94 -11.29 -3.13 10.86
CA LEU A 94 -11.68 -3.80 12.09
C LEU A 94 -10.48 -4.54 12.72
N GLU A 95 -9.67 -5.21 11.91
CA GLU A 95 -8.46 -5.89 12.40
C GLU A 95 -7.42 -4.90 12.95
N GLN A 96 -7.21 -3.77 12.27
CA GLN A 96 -6.35 -2.69 12.78
C GLN A 96 -6.85 -2.15 14.12
N GLU A 97 -8.15 -1.86 14.23
CA GLU A 97 -8.75 -1.38 15.48
C GLU A 97 -8.59 -2.40 16.63
N ARG A 98 -8.74 -3.70 16.33
CA ARG A 98 -8.50 -4.76 17.32
C ARG A 98 -7.03 -4.83 17.76
N LEU A 99 -6.09 -4.69 16.84
CA LEU A 99 -4.66 -4.66 17.16
C LEU A 99 -4.29 -3.40 17.97
N GLU A 100 -4.86 -2.25 17.66
CA GLU A 100 -4.64 -1.00 18.39
C GLU A 100 -5.19 -1.08 19.82
N THR A 101 -6.41 -1.60 19.98
CA THR A 101 -7.01 -1.81 21.31
C THR A 101 -6.19 -2.81 22.14
N GLU A 102 -5.73 -3.91 21.55
CA GLU A 102 -4.87 -4.88 22.24
C GLU A 102 -3.52 -4.27 22.66
N ARG A 103 -2.91 -3.44 21.80
CA ARG A 103 -1.66 -2.72 22.14
C ARG A 103 -1.86 -1.76 23.30
N LEU A 104 -2.95 -0.98 23.27
CA LEU A 104 -3.27 -0.02 24.33
C LEU A 104 -3.58 -0.71 25.66
N GLU A 105 -4.23 -1.88 25.63
CA GLU A 105 -4.46 -2.69 26.82
C GLU A 105 -3.16 -3.25 27.40
N LYS A 106 -2.27 -3.78 26.54
CA LYS A 106 -0.92 -4.24 26.95
C LYS A 106 -0.10 -3.11 27.57
N GLU A 107 -0.08 -1.94 26.96
CA GLU A 107 0.63 -0.77 27.48
C GLU A 107 0.10 -0.34 28.86
N ARG A 108 -1.24 -0.32 29.04
CA ARG A 108 -1.83 -0.03 30.35
C ARG A 108 -1.46 -1.06 31.41
N LEU A 109 -1.45 -2.33 31.05
CA LEU A 109 -1.06 -3.39 31.99
C LEU A 109 0.43 -3.28 32.38
N GLU A 110 1.30 -2.94 31.43
CA GLU A 110 2.72 -2.70 31.70
C GLU A 110 2.94 -1.48 32.59
N GLN A 111 2.26 -0.36 32.33
CA GLN A 111 2.30 0.82 33.19
C GLN A 111 1.83 0.49 34.61
N GLN A 112 0.73 -0.25 34.75
CA GLN A 112 0.23 -0.68 36.07
C GLN A 112 1.25 -1.55 36.82
N ARG A 113 1.95 -2.46 36.13
CA ARG A 113 3.01 -3.28 36.73
C ARG A 113 4.21 -2.44 37.18
N LEU A 114 4.64 -1.48 36.36
CA LEU A 114 5.71 -0.55 36.70
C LEU A 114 5.34 0.30 37.92
N GLU A 115 4.11 0.82 37.98
CA GLU A 115 3.63 1.57 39.13
C GLU A 115 3.58 0.72 40.41
N GLN A 116 3.10 -0.52 40.33
CA GLN A 116 3.12 -1.45 41.46
C GLN A 116 4.54 -1.75 41.94
N GLN A 117 5.45 -2.05 41.01
CA GLN A 117 6.85 -2.29 41.34
C GLN A 117 7.49 -1.07 42.02
N HIS A 118 7.21 0.13 41.53
CA HIS A 118 7.72 1.37 42.11
C HIS A 118 7.15 1.62 43.51
N LEU A 119 5.86 1.33 43.72
CA LEU A 119 5.22 1.43 45.02
C LEU A 119 5.81 0.43 46.02
N GLU A 120 6.01 -0.83 45.61
CA GLU A 120 6.69 -1.86 46.41
C GLU A 120 8.11 -1.45 46.76
N GLN A 121 8.87 -0.88 45.81
CA GLN A 121 10.22 -0.39 46.06
C GLN A 121 10.24 0.77 47.07
N ILE A 122 9.28 1.70 46.98
CA ILE A 122 9.12 2.77 47.99
C ILE A 122 8.78 2.17 49.36
N GLN A 123 7.89 1.19 49.43
CA GLN A 123 7.55 0.55 50.71
C GLN A 123 8.75 -0.15 51.32
N LEU A 124 9.49 -0.94 50.53
CA LEU A 124 10.68 -1.63 50.99
C LEU A 124 11.77 -0.67 51.45
N THR A 125 11.98 0.44 50.74
CA THR A 125 12.96 1.47 51.16
C THR A 125 12.52 2.17 52.43
N GLN A 126 11.24 2.47 52.61
CA GLN A 126 10.71 3.02 53.86
C GLN A 126 10.82 2.03 55.02
N GLU A 127 10.56 0.75 54.80
CA GLU A 127 10.70 -0.29 55.82
C GLU A 127 12.15 -0.43 56.26
N ASN A 128 13.09 -0.55 55.32
CA ASN A 128 14.52 -0.58 55.60
C ASN A 128 14.99 0.66 56.37
N GLU A 129 14.51 1.86 56.00
CA GLU A 129 14.86 3.09 56.71
C GLU A 129 14.31 3.11 58.14
N LYS A 130 13.06 2.64 58.35
CA LYS A 130 12.48 2.50 59.68
C LYS A 130 13.25 1.49 60.53
N GLU A 131 13.63 0.35 59.95
CA GLU A 131 14.46 -0.65 60.63
C GLU A 131 15.82 -0.08 61.02
N ARG A 132 16.46 0.68 60.12
CA ARG A 132 17.74 1.37 60.38
C ARG A 132 17.60 2.35 61.54
N GLN A 133 16.57 3.19 61.53
CA GLN A 133 16.29 4.13 62.62
C GLN A 133 16.04 3.42 63.95
N ALA A 134 15.29 2.32 63.95
CA ALA A 134 15.04 1.52 65.14
C ALA A 134 16.34 0.86 65.67
N GLN A 135 17.24 0.43 64.80
CA GLN A 135 18.56 -0.09 65.20
C GLN A 135 19.44 1.00 65.79
N GLU A 136 19.50 2.18 65.17
CA GLU A 136 20.26 3.33 65.67
C GLU A 136 19.76 3.76 67.05
N GLU A 137 18.45 3.83 67.26
CA GLU A 137 17.85 4.17 68.55
C GLU A 137 18.17 3.12 69.64
N ARG A 138 18.17 1.83 69.28
CA ARG A 138 18.60 0.76 70.20
C ARG A 138 20.06 0.90 70.61
N LEU A 139 20.95 1.15 69.64
CA LEU A 139 22.37 1.35 69.92
C LEU A 139 22.62 2.60 70.77
N GLN A 140 21.83 3.66 70.56
CA GLN A 140 21.90 4.86 71.39
C GLN A 140 21.45 4.59 72.83
N ARG A 141 20.35 3.86 73.03
CA ARG A 141 19.92 3.42 74.37
C ARG A 141 20.95 2.54 75.06
N GLU A 142 21.58 1.63 74.33
CA GLU A 142 22.64 0.78 74.89
C GLU A 142 23.84 1.60 75.35
N ARG A 143 24.29 2.58 74.56
CA ARG A 143 25.35 3.52 74.96
C ARG A 143 24.96 4.33 76.20
N GLN A 144 23.75 4.88 76.24
CA GLN A 144 23.25 5.60 77.41
C GLN A 144 23.25 4.71 78.66
N ALA A 145 22.78 3.47 78.54
CA ALA A 145 22.80 2.52 79.66
C ALA A 145 24.22 2.15 80.11
N GLN A 146 25.18 2.07 79.19
CA GLN A 146 26.61 1.87 79.52
C GLN A 146 27.19 3.08 80.25
N ASP A 147 26.91 4.29 79.78
CA ASP A 147 27.35 5.54 80.43
C ASP A 147 26.75 5.67 81.84
N ASP A 148 25.45 5.40 82.00
CA ASP A 148 24.77 5.40 83.29
C ASP A 148 25.35 4.34 84.24
N ALA A 149 25.66 3.14 83.73
CA ALA A 149 26.32 2.09 84.51
C ALA A 149 27.75 2.48 84.93
N ALA A 150 28.51 3.15 84.05
CA ALA A 150 29.84 3.65 84.37
C ALA A 150 29.80 4.76 85.43
N ILE A 151 28.80 5.66 85.37
CA ILE A 151 28.57 6.68 86.40
C ILE A 151 28.24 6.02 87.74
N ALA A 152 27.38 5.00 87.76
CA ALA A 152 27.03 4.27 88.97
C ALA A 152 28.25 3.55 89.60
N LEU A 153 29.12 2.96 88.78
CA LEU A 153 30.38 2.36 89.25
C LEU A 153 31.33 3.41 89.84
N LEU A 154 31.49 4.57 89.19
CA LEU A 154 32.32 5.66 89.70
C LEU A 154 31.77 6.21 91.01
N GLU A 155 30.45 6.35 91.14
CA GLU A 155 29.81 6.75 92.39
C GLU A 155 30.02 5.71 93.50
N GLN A 156 29.93 4.42 93.19
CA GLN A 156 30.27 3.34 94.11
C GLN A 156 31.74 3.43 94.56
N GLU A 157 32.67 3.62 93.62
CA GLU A 157 34.10 3.80 93.93
C GLU A 157 34.32 5.02 94.83
N ARG A 158 33.67 6.15 94.52
CA ARG A 158 33.72 7.36 95.35
C ARG A 158 33.17 7.11 96.75
N ALA A 159 32.11 6.32 96.90
CA ALA A 159 31.58 5.94 98.21
C ALA A 159 32.58 5.10 99.01
N ILE A 160 33.23 4.12 98.37
CA ILE A 160 34.29 3.31 98.97
C ILE A 160 35.49 4.20 99.37
N ALA A 161 35.93 5.09 98.47
CA ALA A 161 37.02 6.02 98.73
C ALA A 161 36.70 6.97 99.89
N LYS A 162 35.46 7.46 99.99
CA LYS A 162 34.98 8.28 101.11
C LYS A 162 35.04 7.51 102.43
N GLN A 163 34.63 6.24 102.45
CA GLN A 163 34.76 5.37 103.62
C GLN A 163 36.23 5.13 103.99
N ALA A 164 37.09 4.87 103.00
CA ALA A 164 38.53 4.68 103.20
C ALA A 164 39.23 5.95 103.71
N HIS A 165 38.81 7.14 103.27
CA HIS A 165 39.32 8.41 103.79
C HIS A 165 38.91 8.65 105.24
N LEU A 166 37.66 8.32 105.62
CA LEU A 166 37.23 8.31 107.02
C LEU A 166 38.09 7.36 107.86
N ALA A 167 38.43 6.18 107.33
CA ALA A 167 39.32 5.23 108.00
C ALA A 167 40.77 5.73 108.12
N LYS A 168 41.30 6.45 107.12
CA LYS A 168 42.64 7.08 107.16
C LYS A 168 42.72 8.26 108.13
N GLN A 169 41.63 8.98 108.41
CA GLN A 169 41.61 10.01 109.46
C GLN A 169 41.76 9.44 110.89
N ALA A 170 41.66 8.11 111.06
CA ALA A 170 41.90 7.43 112.33
C ALA A 170 43.37 6.99 112.55
N ASN A 171 44.32 7.29 111.65
CA ASN A 171 45.73 6.91 111.83
C ASN A 171 46.71 7.80 111.00
N PRO A 172 47.76 8.44 111.57
CA PRO A 172 48.59 9.39 110.83
C PRO A 172 49.68 8.69 109.96
N PRO A 173 50.09 9.29 108.82
CA PRO A 173 50.99 8.68 107.83
C PRO A 173 52.48 9.11 107.96
N GLN A 174 53.39 8.29 107.41
CA GLN A 174 54.81 8.61 107.18
C GLN A 174 55.12 8.81 105.66
N PRO A 175 56.15 9.61 105.28
CA PRO A 175 56.28 10.16 103.93
C PRO A 175 57.36 9.51 103.04
N ALA A 176 57.15 9.70 101.71
CA ALA A 176 58.10 9.79 100.57
C ALA A 176 59.02 8.57 100.29
N THR A 177 59.39 8.23 99.04
CA THR A 177 60.38 8.97 98.23
C THR A 177 60.66 8.25 96.88
N GLN A 178 60.67 9.02 95.78
CA GLN A 178 61.55 8.99 94.57
C GLN A 178 61.47 7.95 93.41
N LEU A 179 61.46 8.55 92.20
CA LEU A 179 62.26 8.31 90.98
C LEU A 179 62.25 6.93 90.30
N SER A 180 62.04 6.90 88.97
CA SER A 180 63.11 6.48 88.04
C SER A 180 62.73 6.70 86.56
N THR A 181 63.65 7.34 85.86
CA THR A 181 63.78 7.46 84.40
C THR A 181 64.44 6.22 83.77
N GLY A 182 64.23 6.01 82.46
CA GLY A 182 65.07 5.17 81.58
C GLY A 182 64.34 4.91 80.25
N SER A 183 64.67 5.59 79.14
CA SER A 183 65.75 5.30 78.18
C SER A 183 65.65 3.89 77.57
N ILE A 184 65.25 3.74 76.31
CA ILE A 184 66.01 3.84 75.03
C ILE A 184 66.68 2.50 74.65
N GLU A 185 66.57 2.19 73.35
CA GLU A 185 67.28 1.17 72.55
C GLU A 185 66.89 -0.29 72.82
N GLY A 186 66.66 -1.15 71.82
CA GLY A 186 67.11 -1.13 70.43
C GLY A 186 67.60 -2.55 70.14
N ALA A 187 66.90 -3.30 69.28
CA ALA A 187 67.40 -4.54 68.73
C ALA A 187 66.78 -4.81 67.36
N ASN A 188 67.62 -4.56 66.37
CA ASN A 188 67.53 -4.95 64.98
C ASN A 188 67.08 -6.41 64.79
N HIS A 189 66.26 -6.67 63.78
CA HIS A 189 66.61 -7.70 62.82
C HIS A 189 66.13 -7.33 61.42
N GLU A 190 67.11 -7.30 60.51
CA GLU A 190 66.99 -7.18 59.07
C GLU A 190 66.30 -8.40 58.45
N LEU A 191 65.60 -8.15 57.34
CA LEU A 191 65.79 -8.72 56.00
C LEU A 191 64.52 -8.34 55.22
N ASP A 192 64.60 -7.37 54.29
CA ASP A 192 64.82 -7.60 52.85
C ASP A 192 63.80 -8.59 52.29
N GLU A 193 63.05 -8.37 51.23
CA GLU A 193 63.04 -7.49 50.05
C GLU A 193 61.66 -7.87 49.42
N GLN A 194 60.91 -7.12 48.62
CA GLN A 194 61.19 -6.08 47.66
C GLN A 194 59.80 -5.68 47.12
N VAL A 195 59.63 -4.38 46.85
CA VAL A 195 59.11 -3.81 45.58
C VAL A 195 57.62 -4.02 45.28
N GLN A 196 56.82 -3.01 44.90
CA GLN A 196 56.91 -1.56 44.73
C GLN A 196 55.46 -1.20 44.34
N SER A 197 54.75 -0.34 45.07
CA SER A 197 54.56 1.08 44.71
C SER A 197 54.13 1.28 43.24
N THR A 198 53.08 2.00 42.89
CA THR A 198 52.29 3.01 43.62
C THR A 198 51.03 3.29 42.82
N ASP A 199 49.95 3.51 43.57
CA ASP A 199 48.76 4.22 43.12
C ASP A 199 49.08 5.61 42.56
N THR A 200 48.29 6.04 41.58
CA THR A 200 47.85 7.44 41.52
C THR A 200 46.40 7.49 41.05
N ALA A 201 45.51 7.49 42.05
CA ALA A 201 44.30 8.29 42.24
C ALA A 201 43.43 8.77 41.06
N THR A 202 42.13 8.84 41.39
CA THR A 202 41.06 9.76 40.89
C THR A 202 40.07 9.06 39.95
N SER A 203 38.96 8.51 40.47
CA SER A 203 37.62 9.15 40.59
C SER A 203 37.14 9.78 39.27
N ASP A 204 35.93 9.58 38.78
CA ASP A 204 34.65 9.40 39.47
C ASP A 204 33.65 8.83 38.45
N VAL A 205 32.64 8.12 38.96
CA VAL A 205 31.56 7.52 38.19
C VAL A 205 30.37 8.49 38.21
N THR A 206 29.78 8.79 37.05
CA THR A 206 28.43 9.35 36.99
C THR A 206 27.66 8.80 35.79
N ILE A 207 26.40 8.54 36.09
CA ILE A 207 25.29 7.87 35.39
C ILE A 207 24.81 8.64 34.15
N GLU A 208 24.36 7.91 33.12
CA GLU A 208 23.14 8.08 32.29
C GLU A 208 23.40 7.45 30.90
N ARG A 209 22.47 6.90 30.13
CA ARG A 209 21.05 6.54 30.20
C ARG A 209 20.78 5.86 28.84
N HIS A 210 19.95 4.82 28.82
CA HIS A 210 19.52 4.14 27.60
C HIS A 210 18.87 5.08 26.57
N ARG A 211 19.13 4.85 25.27
CA ARG A 211 18.10 4.89 24.23
C ARG A 211 18.52 4.04 23.01
N SER A 212 17.69 3.05 22.70
CA SER A 212 17.66 2.34 21.41
C SER A 212 16.74 3.06 20.43
N GLU A 213 17.09 2.98 19.14
CA GLU A 213 16.26 2.86 17.91
C GLU A 213 17.02 3.52 16.73
N MET A 214 17.62 2.78 15.78
CA MET A 214 17.02 2.13 14.60
C MET A 214 16.29 3.09 13.64
N VAL A 215 17.00 3.64 12.63
CA VAL A 215 16.47 3.90 11.28
C VAL A 215 17.59 3.71 10.25
N TYR A 216 17.35 2.81 9.31
CA TYR A 216 18.17 2.54 8.12
C TYR A 216 18.16 3.72 7.14
N ALA A 217 19.32 4.09 6.61
CA ALA A 217 19.42 4.78 5.32
C ALA A 217 20.05 3.81 4.31
N ILE A 218 19.29 3.57 3.25
CA ILE A 218 19.59 2.67 2.15
C ILE A 218 20.57 3.35 1.17
N ASP A 219 21.40 2.48 0.62
CA ASP A 219 22.43 2.63 -0.40
C ASP A 219 22.01 3.44 -1.65
N HIS A 220 22.93 4.30 -2.10
CA HIS A 220 23.00 4.78 -3.48
C HIS A 220 24.40 4.40 -3.99
N THR A 221 24.49 3.30 -4.73
CA THR A 221 25.66 3.01 -5.57
C THR A 221 25.30 3.29 -7.02
N ASP A 222 25.96 4.28 -7.59
CA ASP A 222 26.13 4.39 -9.04
C ASP A 222 27.60 4.69 -9.35
N THR A 223 28.09 4.05 -10.41
CA THR A 223 29.31 4.34 -11.20
C THR A 223 30.56 3.48 -10.92
N ALA A 224 30.80 2.52 -11.83
CA ALA A 224 32.02 2.35 -12.64
C ALA A 224 31.86 1.04 -13.46
N ASP A 225 31.57 1.12 -14.76
CA ASP A 225 32.54 1.21 -15.86
C ASP A 225 33.47 -0.02 -15.98
N ASN A 226 33.15 -0.89 -16.95
CA ASN A 226 34.17 -1.51 -17.80
C ASN A 226 33.59 -2.16 -19.07
N THR A 227 34.04 -1.57 -20.17
CA THR A 227 34.22 -1.91 -21.59
C THR A 227 34.30 -3.37 -22.08
N ASP A 228 34.14 -3.46 -23.42
CA ASP A 228 34.52 -4.50 -24.41
C ASP A 228 33.42 -5.54 -24.78
N ASN A 229 33.07 -5.82 -26.05
CA ASN A 229 33.51 -5.31 -27.35
C ASN A 229 32.58 -5.87 -28.47
N ILE A 230 32.50 -5.13 -29.59
CA ILE A 230 32.31 -5.56 -31.01
C ILE A 230 30.93 -6.09 -31.47
N ALA A 231 30.19 -5.27 -32.23
CA ALA A 231 30.02 -5.42 -33.70
C ALA A 231 28.92 -4.48 -34.26
N GLU A 232 29.34 -3.41 -34.93
CA GLU A 232 28.63 -2.75 -36.05
C GLU A 232 28.68 -3.66 -37.32
N PRO A 233 28.10 -3.34 -38.52
CA PRO A 233 27.55 -2.05 -38.96
C PRO A 233 26.32 -2.03 -39.94
N LEU A 234 25.82 -0.80 -40.21
CA LEU A 234 25.41 -0.18 -41.51
C LEU A 234 24.30 -0.84 -42.37
N ALA A 235 23.46 -0.17 -43.18
CA ALA A 235 23.13 1.23 -43.47
C ALA A 235 21.96 1.23 -44.48
N ASP A 236 21.41 2.43 -44.72
CA ASP A 236 20.80 2.94 -45.97
C ASP A 236 19.32 3.39 -45.92
N ASP A 237 19.22 4.72 -46.10
CA ASP A 237 18.13 5.69 -46.34
C ASP A 237 17.40 5.40 -47.70
N PRO A 238 16.51 6.25 -48.30
CA PRO A 238 15.63 7.33 -47.80
C PRO A 238 14.16 7.25 -48.32
N THR A 239 13.40 8.31 -48.03
CA THR A 239 12.30 8.91 -48.83
C THR A 239 10.87 8.36 -48.68
N VAL A 240 9.97 9.13 -48.05
CA VAL A 240 8.80 9.78 -48.71
C VAL A 240 8.36 10.99 -47.87
N ALA A 241 8.19 12.11 -48.56
CA ALA A 241 7.76 13.42 -48.08
C ALA A 241 6.21 13.55 -48.03
N VAL A 242 5.72 14.26 -47.00
CA VAL A 242 4.71 15.34 -47.02
C VAL A 242 3.26 15.03 -47.49
N MET A 243 2.28 15.33 -46.62
CA MET A 243 1.18 16.29 -46.86
C MET A 243 0.20 16.27 -45.66
N THR A 244 0.38 17.19 -44.72
CA THR A 244 -0.68 17.66 -43.82
C THR A 244 -1.12 19.03 -44.31
N HIS A 245 -2.35 19.11 -44.80
CA HIS A 245 -3.08 20.37 -44.90
C HIS A 245 -4.32 20.18 -44.07
N GLU A 246 -4.55 21.05 -43.09
CA GLU A 246 -5.77 21.86 -43.01
C GLU A 246 -5.47 23.11 -42.17
N THR A 247 -5.33 24.21 -42.92
CA THR A 247 -5.91 25.54 -42.68
C THR A 247 -6.01 26.10 -41.25
N SER A 248 -5.13 27.08 -41.02
CA SER A 248 -5.17 28.18 -40.05
C SER A 248 -6.50 28.95 -40.00
N VAL A 249 -6.90 29.37 -38.80
CA VAL A 249 -7.28 30.77 -38.54
C VAL A 249 -6.66 31.26 -37.21
N THR A 250 -5.97 32.38 -37.34
CA THR A 250 -5.12 33.19 -36.46
C THR A 250 -5.77 33.77 -35.18
N GLU A 251 -5.05 33.62 -34.04
CA GLU A 251 -4.75 34.53 -32.88
C GLU A 251 -5.53 35.85 -32.62
N PRO A 252 -5.54 36.45 -31.38
CA PRO A 252 -4.44 36.43 -30.38
C PRO A 252 -4.81 36.34 -28.87
N LEU A 253 -3.74 36.23 -28.07
CA LEU A 253 -3.63 36.27 -26.60
C LEU A 253 -4.55 37.28 -25.87
N ALA A 254 -5.14 36.83 -24.76
CA ALA A 254 -5.39 37.65 -23.58
C ALA A 254 -5.17 36.82 -22.30
N ASP A 255 -4.28 37.34 -21.48
CA ASP A 255 -3.93 36.96 -20.12
C ASP A 255 -5.09 37.30 -19.16
N ILE A 256 -5.67 36.31 -18.46
CA ILE A 256 -6.53 36.55 -17.28
C ILE A 256 -6.41 35.37 -16.30
N ASP A 257 -6.09 35.72 -15.06
CA ASP A 257 -6.10 34.92 -13.83
C ASP A 257 -7.29 33.95 -13.65
N ASN A 258 -6.98 32.77 -13.09
CA ASN A 258 -7.78 31.80 -12.31
C ASN A 258 -9.33 32.01 -12.20
N PRO A 259 -10.14 30.93 -12.32
CA PRO A 259 -10.60 30.32 -11.07
C PRO A 259 -10.79 28.78 -11.12
N SER A 260 -10.59 28.16 -9.96
CA SER A 260 -11.12 26.84 -9.62
C SER A 260 -12.64 26.73 -9.82
N ILE A 261 -13.11 25.47 -9.83
CA ILE A 261 -14.48 24.97 -9.62
C ILE A 261 -15.25 24.60 -10.91
N ALA A 262 -14.89 23.46 -11.51
CA ALA A 262 -15.84 22.68 -12.30
C ALA A 262 -16.67 21.80 -11.34
N THR A 263 -17.87 22.27 -11.00
CA THR A 263 -18.83 21.53 -10.17
C THR A 263 -19.23 20.22 -10.88
N THR A 264 -19.17 19.08 -10.19
CA THR A 264 -19.59 17.74 -10.66
C THR A 264 -20.86 17.66 -11.52
N PRO A 265 -21.95 18.42 -11.27
CA PRO A 265 -23.13 18.43 -12.16
C PRO A 265 -22.87 19.01 -13.57
N ALA A 266 -21.90 19.91 -13.75
CA ALA A 266 -21.56 20.45 -15.07
C ALA A 266 -20.84 19.40 -15.92
N ILE A 267 -19.98 18.58 -15.30
CA ILE A 267 -19.29 17.47 -15.97
C ILE A 267 -20.31 16.41 -16.40
N GLU A 268 -21.30 16.13 -15.56
CA GLU A 268 -22.32 15.13 -15.89
C GLU A 268 -23.27 15.60 -17.00
N GLN A 269 -23.60 16.89 -17.02
CA GLN A 269 -24.36 17.49 -18.13
C GLN A 269 -23.57 17.45 -19.45
N ILE A 270 -22.27 17.72 -19.40
CA ILE A 270 -21.37 17.63 -20.56
C ILE A 270 -21.30 16.18 -21.07
N LYS A 271 -21.21 15.18 -20.18
CA LYS A 271 -21.26 13.76 -20.59
C LYS A 271 -22.58 13.39 -21.27
N GLN A 272 -23.72 13.81 -20.70
CA GLN A 272 -25.03 13.53 -21.28
C GLN A 272 -25.20 14.16 -22.67
N ASP A 273 -24.72 15.38 -22.86
CA ASP A 273 -24.73 16.03 -24.17
C ASP A 273 -23.83 15.31 -25.18
N ILE A 274 -22.63 14.87 -24.77
CA ILE A 274 -21.73 14.08 -25.62
C ILE A 274 -22.38 12.74 -26.02
N VAL A 275 -22.99 12.02 -25.07
CA VAL A 275 -23.68 10.75 -25.35
C VAL A 275 -24.83 10.95 -26.32
N LYS A 276 -25.65 11.99 -26.11
CA LYS A 276 -26.78 12.30 -26.98
C LYS A 276 -26.32 12.68 -28.40
N GLN A 277 -25.22 13.42 -28.50
CA GLN A 277 -24.63 13.80 -29.78
C GLN A 277 -24.07 12.57 -30.52
N LEU A 278 -23.36 11.69 -29.82
CA LEU A 278 -22.85 10.43 -30.38
C LEU A 278 -23.97 9.50 -30.81
N GLN A 279 -25.03 9.39 -30.01
CA GLN A 279 -26.20 8.58 -30.35
C GLN A 279 -26.90 9.10 -31.61
N GLY A 280 -27.06 10.43 -31.75
CA GLY A 280 -27.57 11.03 -32.97
C GLY A 280 -26.69 10.79 -34.20
N TYR A 281 -25.36 10.80 -34.04
CA TYR A 281 -24.45 10.44 -35.14
C TYR A 281 -24.55 8.97 -35.52
N ILE A 282 -24.69 8.07 -34.54
CA ILE A 282 -24.86 6.63 -34.79
C ILE A 282 -26.18 6.37 -35.52
N ASP A 283 -27.29 6.95 -35.05
CA ASP A 283 -28.61 6.76 -35.64
C ASP A 283 -28.66 7.30 -37.08
N ASN A 284 -28.10 8.49 -37.32
CA ASN A 284 -28.04 9.07 -38.66
C ASN A 284 -27.11 8.27 -39.59
N TYR A 285 -25.94 7.88 -39.09
CA TYR A 285 -25.01 7.05 -39.86
C TYR A 285 -25.64 5.70 -40.22
N LEU A 286 -26.33 5.03 -39.30
CA LEU A 286 -26.99 3.74 -39.52
C LEU A 286 -28.16 3.85 -40.51
N LEU A 287 -28.98 4.90 -40.39
CA LEU A 287 -30.09 5.16 -41.29
C LEU A 287 -29.59 5.41 -42.73
N GLU A 288 -28.63 6.31 -42.90
CA GLU A 288 -28.01 6.61 -44.19
C GLU A 288 -27.32 5.36 -44.75
N SER A 289 -26.64 4.61 -43.89
CA SER A 289 -26.04 3.32 -44.17
C SER A 289 -27.02 2.29 -44.74
N MET A 290 -28.16 2.06 -44.07
CA MET A 290 -29.16 1.10 -44.56
C MET A 290 -29.76 1.56 -45.88
N THR A 291 -30.01 2.85 -46.01
CA THR A 291 -30.62 3.43 -47.22
C THR A 291 -29.68 3.27 -48.43
N LEU A 292 -28.40 3.57 -48.27
CA LEU A 292 -27.39 3.38 -49.31
C LEU A 292 -27.20 1.90 -49.67
N MET A 293 -27.23 1.00 -48.68
CA MET A 293 -27.12 -0.43 -48.95
C MET A 293 -28.32 -0.96 -49.74
N ASN A 294 -29.53 -0.47 -49.45
CA ASN A 294 -30.74 -0.83 -50.18
C ASN A 294 -30.72 -0.31 -51.62
N GLU A 295 -30.26 0.93 -51.84
CA GLU A 295 -30.15 1.51 -53.18
C GLU A 295 -29.12 0.76 -54.04
N ASP A 296 -27.91 0.49 -53.50
CA ASP A 296 -26.88 -0.26 -54.21
C ASP A 296 -27.36 -1.67 -54.60
N LEU A 297 -28.08 -2.36 -53.70
CA LEU A 297 -28.62 -3.68 -53.96
C LEU A 297 -29.67 -3.65 -55.08
N ASN A 298 -30.53 -2.63 -55.09
CA ASN A 298 -31.54 -2.44 -56.14
C ASN A 298 -30.93 -2.10 -57.50
N GLN A 299 -29.87 -1.29 -57.55
CA GLN A 299 -29.15 -0.96 -58.78
C GLN A 299 -28.44 -2.19 -59.35
N TRP A 300 -27.81 -2.98 -58.48
CA TRP A 300 -27.20 -4.25 -58.89
C TRP A 300 -28.25 -5.22 -59.47
N LEU A 301 -29.38 -5.39 -58.78
CA LEU A 301 -30.45 -6.29 -59.21
C LEU A 301 -31.03 -5.89 -60.58
N LYS A 302 -31.28 -4.60 -60.81
CA LYS A 302 -31.72 -4.09 -62.12
C LYS A 302 -30.72 -4.38 -63.22
N THR A 303 -29.44 -4.12 -62.95
CA THR A 303 -28.37 -4.31 -63.93
C THR A 303 -28.19 -5.79 -64.29
N GLU A 304 -28.26 -6.68 -63.31
CA GLU A 304 -28.11 -8.12 -63.56
C GLU A 304 -29.34 -8.68 -64.29
N VAL A 305 -30.56 -8.24 -63.96
CA VAL A 305 -31.78 -8.62 -64.69
C VAL A 305 -31.72 -8.17 -66.15
N GLU A 306 -31.31 -6.93 -66.44
CA GLU A 306 -31.13 -6.43 -67.81
C GLU A 306 -30.09 -7.25 -68.59
N LYS A 307 -28.97 -7.56 -67.96
CA LYS A 307 -27.91 -8.37 -68.58
C LYS A 307 -28.40 -9.77 -68.92
N GLN A 308 -29.12 -10.43 -68.02
CA GLN A 308 -29.67 -11.77 -68.25
C GLN A 308 -30.76 -11.77 -69.34
N LEU A 309 -31.62 -10.75 -69.38
CA LEU A 309 -32.59 -10.56 -70.47
C LEU A 309 -31.90 -10.34 -71.83
N THR A 310 -30.82 -9.57 -71.85
CA THR A 310 -30.05 -9.32 -73.08
C THR A 310 -29.37 -10.60 -73.58
N VAL A 311 -28.85 -11.44 -72.68
CA VAL A 311 -28.30 -12.76 -73.00
C VAL A 311 -29.39 -13.69 -73.58
N ARG A 312 -30.59 -13.70 -72.99
CA ARG A 312 -31.73 -14.48 -73.50
C ARG A 312 -32.19 -14.03 -74.89
N LEU A 313 -32.30 -12.72 -75.12
CA LEU A 313 -32.69 -12.15 -76.41
C LEU A 313 -31.68 -12.47 -77.53
N SER A 314 -30.38 -12.45 -77.20
CA SER A 314 -29.32 -12.79 -78.16
C SER A 314 -29.26 -14.30 -78.47
N GLN A 315 -29.50 -15.17 -77.48
CA GLN A 315 -29.62 -16.62 -77.71
C GLN A 315 -30.86 -16.99 -78.53
N SER A 316 -31.99 -16.31 -78.31
CA SER A 316 -33.22 -16.49 -79.11
C SER A 316 -33.04 -16.14 -80.59
N HIS A 317 -32.23 -15.12 -80.93
CA HIS A 317 -31.98 -14.72 -82.32
C HIS A 317 -31.00 -15.64 -83.06
N GLN A 318 -30.23 -16.47 -82.35
CA GLN A 318 -29.34 -17.48 -82.95
C GLN A 318 -30.02 -18.83 -83.20
N SER A 319 -31.25 -19.01 -82.71
CA SER A 319 -32.03 -20.26 -82.83
C SER A 319 -33.07 -20.25 -83.96
N HIS A 320 -33.09 -19.22 -84.81
CA HIS A 320 -33.96 -19.09 -85.99
C HIS A 320 -33.15 -19.06 -87.28
#